data_AF-A0A538CGG2-F1
#
_entry.id   AF-A0A538CGG2-F1
#
_cell.length_a   1.000
_cell.length_b   1.000
_cell.length_c   1.000
_cell.angle_alpha   90.00
_cell.angle_beta   90.00
_cell.angle_gamma   90.00
#
_symmetry.space_group_name_H-M   'P 1'
#
loop_
_entity.id
_entity.type
_entity.pdbx_description
1 polymer ?
#
loop_
_entity_poly.entity_id
_entity_poly.type
_entity_poly.pdbx_seq_one_letter_code
_entity_poly.pdbx_strand_id
1 'polypeptide(L)'
;MNGVEGIRFGYQLHPLPLGRFGFRRWRYELWHGNHLEAAGWCTTRRTAERVLRRHATRVGHAMFGLEPSPAAIAAGEGEIPLGASVRMDVGAVSLTLVPRPVEQELRAQLA
;
A
#
# COMPACT_ATOMS: atom_id res chain seq x y z
N MET A 1 -16.72 19.73 14.09
CA MET A 1 -15.33 19.90 13.61
C MET A 1 -15.12 18.88 12.49
N ASN A 2 -15.34 19.27 11.24
CA ASN A 2 -15.14 18.38 10.09
C ASN A 2 -13.64 18.41 9.77
N GLY A 3 -12.86 17.60 10.50
CA GLY A 3 -11.45 17.41 10.17
C GLY A 3 -11.36 16.81 8.79
N VAL A 4 -10.60 17.43 7.90
CA VAL A 4 -10.22 16.84 6.62
C VAL A 4 -9.45 15.56 6.97
N GLU A 5 -10.11 14.41 6.98
CA GLU A 5 -9.42 13.12 7.03
C GLU A 5 -8.59 13.06 5.75
N GLY A 6 -7.26 13.15 5.90
CA GLY A 6 -6.34 12.93 4.78
C GLY A 6 -6.63 11.59 4.11
N ILE A 7 -6.30 11.47 2.81
CA ILE A 7 -6.65 10.28 2.01
C ILE A 7 -6.21 9.01 2.73
N ARG A 8 -7.13 8.07 2.92
CA ARG A 8 -6.84 6.76 3.52
C ARG A 8 -7.01 5.66 2.49
N PHE A 9 -5.96 4.89 2.30
CA PHE A 9 -6.02 3.66 1.55
C PHE A 9 -5.88 2.46 2.48
N GLY A 10 -6.79 1.49 2.34
CA GLY A 10 -6.63 0.18 2.94
C GLY A 10 -5.59 -0.62 2.16
N TYR A 11 -4.75 -1.40 2.84
CA TYR A 11 -3.83 -2.31 2.17
C TYR A 11 -3.89 -3.73 2.72
N GLN A 12 -3.50 -4.69 1.88
CA GLN A 12 -3.18 -6.06 2.27
C GLN A 12 -1.87 -6.49 1.63
N LEU A 13 -1.00 -7.15 2.41
CA LEU A 13 0.30 -7.64 1.99
C LEU A 13 0.56 -9.03 2.60
N HIS A 14 0.18 -10.07 1.86
CA HIS A 14 0.30 -11.43 2.36
C HIS A 14 1.09 -12.35 1.42
N PRO A 15 1.83 -13.33 1.98
CA PRO A 15 2.46 -14.36 1.17
C PRO A 15 1.38 -15.26 0.54
N LEU A 16 1.55 -15.57 -0.74
CA LEU A 16 0.78 -16.61 -1.41
C LEU A 16 1.37 -17.99 -1.10
N PRO A 17 0.54 -19.05 -1.08
CA PRO A 17 1.03 -20.42 -0.97
C PRO A 17 2.11 -20.73 -2.01
N LEU A 18 3.07 -21.56 -1.61
CA LEU A 18 4.10 -22.08 -2.52
C LEU A 18 3.42 -22.77 -3.70
N GLY A 19 3.66 -22.25 -4.90
CA GLY A 19 3.16 -22.85 -6.13
C GLY A 19 4.15 -23.86 -6.71
N ARG A 20 3.79 -24.42 -7.88
CA ARG A 20 4.59 -25.40 -8.62
C ARG A 20 6.04 -24.95 -8.92
N PHE A 21 6.30 -23.64 -8.96
CA PHE A 21 7.60 -23.07 -9.31
C PHE A 21 8.56 -22.86 -8.12
N GLY A 22 8.19 -23.28 -6.90
CA GLY A 22 9.11 -23.37 -5.77
C GLY A 22 9.51 -22.06 -5.08
N PHE A 23 9.12 -20.88 -5.61
CA PHE A 23 9.35 -19.59 -4.96
C PHE A 23 8.10 -19.04 -4.28
N ARG A 24 8.29 -18.32 -3.16
CA ARG A 24 7.22 -17.58 -2.48
C ARG A 24 6.84 -16.38 -3.33
N ARG A 25 5.54 -16.11 -3.43
CA ARG A 25 5.00 -14.91 -4.04
C ARG A 25 4.33 -14.09 -2.95
N TRP A 26 4.33 -12.78 -3.11
CA TRP A 26 3.66 -11.84 -2.23
C TRP A 26 2.55 -11.17 -3.01
N ARG A 27 1.32 -11.24 -2.51
CA ARG A 27 0.19 -10.51 -3.07
C ARG A 27 0.09 -9.16 -2.38
N TYR A 28 -0.17 -8.13 -3.17
CA TYR A 28 -0.47 -6.80 -2.67
C TYR A 28 -1.85 -6.38 -3.16
N GLU A 29 -2.56 -5.63 -2.33
CA GLU A 29 -3.83 -5.01 -2.68
C GLU A 29 -3.92 -3.62 -2.06
N LEU A 30 -4.38 -2.66 -2.86
CA LEU A 30 -4.64 -1.28 -2.48
C LEU A 30 -6.13 -0.99 -2.64
N TRP A 31 -6.74 -0.52 -1.58
CA TRP A 31 -8.18 -0.29 -1.48
C TRP A 31 -8.47 1.16 -1.11
N HIS A 32 -9.51 1.73 -1.70
CA HIS A 32 -10.09 3.00 -1.28
C HIS A 32 -11.57 2.78 -0.95
N GLY A 33 -11.90 2.80 0.34
CA GLY A 33 -13.21 2.31 0.81
C GLY A 33 -13.46 0.87 0.36
N ASN A 34 -14.52 0.66 -0.43
CA ASN A 34 -14.87 -0.64 -1.01
C ASN A 34 -14.33 -0.86 -2.42
N HIS A 35 -13.60 0.11 -2.98
CA HIS A 35 -13.03 0.01 -4.31
C HIS A 35 -11.60 -0.55 -4.26
N LEU A 36 -11.29 -1.49 -5.16
CA LEU A 36 -9.94 -2.02 -5.33
C LEU A 36 -9.21 -1.19 -6.40
N GLU A 37 -8.25 -0.39 -5.98
CA GLU A 37 -7.50 0.54 -6.82
C GLU A 37 -6.34 -0.14 -7.56
N ALA A 38 -5.66 -1.07 -6.87
CA ALA A 38 -4.56 -1.82 -7.46
C ALA A 38 -4.39 -3.18 -6.78
N ALA A 39 -4.07 -4.20 -7.55
CA ALA A 39 -3.69 -5.51 -7.02
C ALA A 39 -2.70 -6.21 -7.94
N GLY A 40 -1.88 -7.06 -7.35
CA GLY A 40 -0.92 -7.87 -8.11
C GLY A 40 -0.09 -8.76 -7.21
N TRP A 41 0.97 -9.31 -7.78
CA TRP A 41 1.91 -10.12 -7.03
C TRP A 41 3.36 -9.75 -7.37
N CYS A 42 4.26 -10.01 -6.43
CA CYS A 42 5.69 -9.85 -6.58
C CYS A 42 6.41 -11.07 -6.02
N THR A 43 7.69 -11.25 -6.36
CA THR A 43 8.51 -12.35 -5.84
C THR A 43 9.01 -12.11 -4.42
N THR A 44 9.03 -10.85 -3.96
CA THR A 44 9.47 -10.49 -2.61
C THR A 44 8.49 -9.54 -1.94
N ARG A 45 8.48 -9.57 -0.60
CA ARG A 45 7.71 -8.63 0.23
C ARG A 45 8.10 -7.18 -0.06
N ARG A 46 9.41 -6.89 -0.08
CA ARG A 46 9.95 -5.53 -0.32
C ARG A 46 9.50 -4.98 -1.67
N THR A 47 9.46 -5.80 -2.71
CA THR A 47 8.95 -5.38 -4.02
C THR A 47 7.46 -5.10 -3.97
N ALA A 48 6.67 -5.95 -3.29
CA ALA A 48 5.24 -5.75 -3.12
C ALA A 48 4.94 -4.44 -2.36
N GLU A 49 5.66 -4.16 -1.28
CA GLU A 49 5.56 -2.89 -0.53
C GLU A 49 5.86 -1.68 -1.41
N ARG A 50 6.98 -1.70 -2.14
CA ARG A 50 7.37 -0.60 -3.04
C ARG A 50 6.32 -0.36 -4.11
N VAL A 51 5.82 -1.43 -4.73
CA VAL A 51 4.77 -1.33 -5.76
C VAL A 51 3.49 -0.77 -5.17
N LEU A 52 3.09 -1.23 -3.98
CA LEU A 52 1.90 -0.75 -3.29
C LEU A 52 1.99 0.75 -2.94
N ARG A 53 3.11 1.19 -2.36
CA ARG A 53 3.36 2.61 -2.05
C ARG A 53 3.34 3.47 -3.33
N ARG A 54 3.93 2.98 -4.42
CA ARG A 54 3.91 3.67 -5.71
C ARG A 54 2.49 3.80 -6.27
N HIS A 55 1.67 2.75 -6.20
CA HIS A 55 0.27 2.82 -6.59
C HIS A 55 -0.50 3.80 -5.73
N ALA A 56 -0.30 3.79 -4.41
CA ALA A 56 -0.93 4.74 -3.51
C ALA A 56 -0.59 6.20 -3.86
N THR A 57 0.68 6.50 -4.17
CA THR A 57 1.08 7.82 -4.66
C THR A 57 0.36 8.19 -5.95
N ARG A 58 0.32 7.30 -6.94
CA ARG A 58 -0.34 7.58 -8.23
C ARG A 58 -1.84 7.81 -8.07
N VAL A 59 -2.51 6.91 -7.36
CA VAL A 59 -3.96 6.98 -7.13
C VAL A 59 -4.30 8.23 -6.30
N GLY A 60 -3.52 8.52 -5.25
CA GLY A 60 -3.71 9.72 -4.43
C GLY A 60 -3.57 11.02 -5.21
N HIS A 61 -2.64 11.11 -6.18
CA HIS A 61 -2.54 12.27 -7.06
C HIS A 61 -3.70 12.33 -8.07
N ALA A 62 -4.06 11.19 -8.66
CA ALA A 62 -5.14 11.11 -9.64
C ALA A 62 -6.50 11.53 -9.04
N MET A 63 -6.75 11.28 -7.75
CA MET A 63 -7.95 11.76 -7.05
C MET A 63 -8.10 13.29 -7.04
N PHE A 64 -7.00 14.03 -7.20
CA PHE A 64 -7.00 15.48 -7.33
C PHE A 64 -6.76 15.96 -8.77
N GLY A 65 -6.81 15.07 -9.77
CA GLY A 65 -6.51 15.40 -11.17
C GLY A 65 -5.04 15.72 -11.42
N LEU A 66 -4.14 15.25 -10.55
CA LEU A 66 -2.70 15.48 -10.64
C LEU A 66 -1.99 14.24 -11.20
N GLU A 67 -0.91 14.47 -11.94
CA GLU A 67 0.09 13.46 -12.24
C GLU A 67 1.26 13.57 -11.24
N PRO A 68 1.70 12.48 -10.61
CA PRO A 68 2.79 12.53 -9.65
C PRO A 68 4.12 12.81 -10.35
N SER A 69 4.88 13.78 -9.83
CA SER A 69 6.25 14.03 -10.30
C SER A 69 7.18 12.87 -9.93
N PRO A 70 8.32 12.71 -10.61
CA PRO A 70 9.34 11.73 -10.21
C PRO A 70 9.80 11.88 -8.75
N ALA A 71 9.87 13.13 -8.25
CA ALA A 71 10.21 13.41 -6.86
C ALA A 71 9.10 12.94 -5.89
N ALA A 72 7.83 13.11 -6.25
CA ALA A 72 6.70 12.60 -5.45
C ALA A 72 6.69 11.07 -5.41
N ILE A 73 7.03 10.40 -6.53
CA ILE A 73 7.19 8.95 -6.58
C ILE A 73 8.33 8.51 -5.64
N ALA A 74 9.48 9.17 -5.71
CA ALA A 74 10.64 8.86 -4.85
C ALA A 74 10.34 9.09 -3.36
N ALA A 75 9.66 10.19 -3.01
CA ALA A 75 9.21 10.47 -1.64
C ALA A 75 8.21 9.41 -1.13
N GLY A 76 7.47 8.79 -2.04
CA GLY A 76 6.56 7.70 -1.73
C GLY A 76 7.26 6.38 -1.45
N GLU A 77 8.55 6.21 -1.75
CA GLU A 77 9.27 4.97 -1.50
C GLU A 77 9.55 4.74 0.00
N GLY A 78 9.80 3.47 0.35
CA GLY A 78 10.09 3.04 1.71
C GLY A 78 9.46 1.68 2.02
N GLU A 79 9.49 1.31 3.28
CA GLU A 79 8.99 0.02 3.77
C GLU A 79 7.64 0.17 4.47
N ILE A 80 6.89 -0.92 4.53
CA ILE A 80 5.65 -0.98 5.32
C ILE A 80 5.90 -1.99 6.44
N PRO A 81 6.14 -1.53 7.69
CA PRO A 81 6.23 -2.43 8.82
C PRO A 81 4.96 -3.29 8.91
N LEU A 82 5.12 -4.55 9.32
CA LEU A 82 4.02 -5.52 9.31
C LEU A 82 2.82 -5.01 10.12
N GLY A 83 1.65 -4.97 9.47
CA GLY A 83 0.40 -4.48 10.05
C GLY A 83 0.49 -3.08 10.69
N ALA A 84 1.36 -2.20 10.19
CA ALA A 84 1.47 -0.82 10.63
C ALA A 84 0.77 0.14 9.66
N SER A 85 0.10 1.14 10.21
CA SER A 85 -0.34 2.27 9.40
C SER A 85 0.87 3.14 9.01
N VAL A 86 0.96 3.53 7.74
CA VAL A 86 2.08 4.32 7.21
C VAL A 86 1.53 5.62 6.63
N ARG A 87 1.94 6.75 7.21
CA ARG A 87 1.69 8.08 6.63
C ARG A 87 2.74 8.37 5.56
N MET A 88 2.29 8.92 4.45
CA MET A 88 3.13 9.28 3.31
C MET A 88 2.82 10.71 2.90
N ASP A 89 3.86 11.54 2.83
CA ASP A 89 3.79 12.90 2.30
C ASP A 89 4.53 12.92 0.96
N VAL A 90 3.77 12.97 -0.14
CA VAL A 90 4.25 12.70 -1.50
C VAL A 90 4.06 13.91 -2.40
N GLY A 91 4.67 15.03 -2.01
CA GLY A 91 4.51 16.30 -2.72
C GLY A 91 3.24 17.02 -2.30
N ALA A 92 2.31 17.24 -3.24
CA ALA A 92 1.08 17.99 -2.98
C ALA A 92 0.01 17.18 -2.21
N VAL A 93 0.23 15.88 -2.00
CA VAL A 93 -0.73 14.97 -1.40
C VAL A 93 -0.15 14.31 -0.15
N SER A 94 -0.90 14.35 0.94
CA SER A 94 -0.68 13.52 2.13
C SER A 94 -1.70 12.39 2.15
N LEU A 95 -1.23 11.16 2.31
CA LEU A 95 -2.07 9.96 2.39
C LEU A 95 -1.61 9.04 3.52
N THR A 96 -2.48 8.12 3.93
CA THR A 96 -2.19 7.11 4.94
C THR A 96 -2.57 5.73 4.42
N LEU A 97 -1.63 4.81 4.45
CA LEU A 97 -1.87 3.38 4.26
C LEU A 97 -2.29 2.77 5.59
N VAL A 98 -3.41 2.04 5.61
CA VAL A 98 -3.95 1.39 6.80
C VAL A 98 -4.10 -0.11 6.55
N PRO A 99 -3.60 -0.98 7.43
CA PRO A 99 -3.76 -2.43 7.26
C PRO A 99 -5.25 -2.80 7.38
N ARG A 100 -5.74 -3.59 6.43
CA ARG A 100 -7.08 -4.20 6.52
C ARG A 100 -7.09 -5.36 7.53
N PRO A 101 -8.26 -5.81 8.03
CA PRO A 101 -8.36 -6.80 9.12
C PRO A 101 -7.48 -8.04 8.94
N VAL A 102 -7.44 -8.64 7.75
CA VAL A 102 -6.59 -9.81 7.43
C VAL A 102 -5.09 -9.54 7.71
N GLU A 103 -4.60 -8.34 7.41
CA GLU A 103 -3.21 -7.96 7.66
C GLU A 103 -2.95 -7.77 9.16
N GLN A 104 -3.94 -7.26 9.90
CA GLN A 104 -3.85 -7.10 11.35
C GLN A 104 -3.81 -8.46 12.07
N GLU A 105 -4.61 -9.42 11.60
CA GLU A 105 -4.60 -10.80 12.09
C GLU A 105 -3.24 -11.47 11.85
N LEU A 106 -2.65 -11.30 10.66
CA LEU A 106 -1.31 -11.83 10.36
C LEU A 106 -0.24 -11.24 11.29
N ARG A 107 -0.30 -9.93 11.57
CA ARG A 107 0.60 -9.30 12.55
C ARG A 107 0.42 -9.91 13.94
N ALA A 108 -0.82 -10.12 14.38
CA ALA A 108 -1.11 -10.70 15.70
C ALA A 108 -0.60 -12.14 15.85
N GLN A 109 -0.53 -12.91 14.75
CA GLN A 109 0.01 -14.28 14.75
C GLN A 109 1.55 -14.34 14.79
N LEU A 110 2.24 -13.24 14.49
CA LEU A 110 3.70 -13.16 14.35
C LEU A 110 4.38 -12.36 15.48
N ALA A 111 3.61 -11.88 16.47
CA ALA A 111 4.08 -11.13 17.64
C ALA A 111 4.07 -12.03 18.89
#